data_AF-A0A7C3Z7H2-F1
#
_entry.id   AF-A0A7C3Z7H2-F1
#
_cell.length_a   1.000
_cell.length_b   1.000
_cell.length_c   1.000
_cell.angle_alpha   90.00
_cell.angle_beta   90.00
_cell.angle_gamma   90.00
#
_symmetry.space_group_name_H-M   'P 1'
#
loop_
_entity.id
_entity.type
_entity.pdbx_description
1 polymer ?
#
loop_
_entity_poly.entity_id
_entity_poly.type
_entity_poly.pdbx_seq_one_letter_code
_entity_poly.pdbx_strand_id
1 'polypeptide(L)'
;ELYFFVEMKVPIEDGKELVSVGDITYWPDGPAICLFFGPTPISRNAEIRAYSPVSVIGRLDAGYAEILEKVKDGDQVTMAELTKGGA
;
A
#
# COMPACT_ATOMS: atom_id res chain seq x y z
N GLU A 1 1.63 8.72 -0.44
CA GLU A 1 1.40 7.29 -0.75
C GLU A 1 2.39 6.86 -1.82
N LEU A 2 2.71 5.58 -1.87
CA LEU A 2 3.47 4.95 -2.95
C LEU A 2 2.66 3.76 -3.44
N TYR A 3 2.54 3.58 -4.75
CA TYR A 3 1.94 2.38 -5.30
C TYR A 3 2.73 1.90 -6.51
N PHE A 4 2.62 0.60 -6.79
CA PHE A 4 3.17 0.00 -7.99
C PHE A 4 2.22 -1.08 -8.51
N PHE A 5 2.07 -1.14 -9.83
CA PHE A 5 1.19 -2.10 -10.47
C PHE A 5 1.74 -3.53 -10.36
N VAL A 6 0.82 -4.49 -10.25
CA VAL A 6 1.11 -5.91 -10.18
C VAL A 6 0.28 -6.65 -11.21
N GLU A 7 0.81 -7.75 -11.74
CA GLU A 7 0.14 -8.58 -12.75
C GLU A 7 -0.88 -9.57 -12.16
N MET A 8 -1.29 -9.37 -10.90
CA MET A 8 -2.25 -10.22 -10.20
C MET A 8 -3.61 -9.52 -10.10
N LYS A 9 -4.67 -10.26 -10.45
CA LYS A 9 -6.06 -9.85 -10.24
C LYS A 9 -6.68 -10.70 -9.15
N VAL A 10 -6.89 -10.11 -7.99
CA VAL A 10 -7.47 -10.77 -6.81
C VAL A 10 -8.77 -10.03 -6.48
N PRO A 11 -9.86 -10.73 -6.12
CA PRO A 11 -11.06 -10.05 -5.63
C PRO A 11 -10.75 -9.31 -4.32
N ILE A 12 -11.51 -8.27 -4.06
CA ILE A 12 -11.39 -7.52 -2.81
C ILE A 12 -11.93 -8.34 -1.63
N GLU A 13 -11.15 -8.41 -0.57
CA GLU A 13 -11.56 -8.93 0.75
C GLU A 13 -11.64 -7.75 1.73
N ASP A 14 -12.76 -7.62 2.45
CA ASP A 14 -12.98 -6.57 3.47
C ASP A 14 -12.61 -5.15 2.98
N GLY A 15 -13.19 -4.77 1.84
CA GLY A 15 -12.87 -3.52 1.15
C GLY A 15 -13.10 -2.28 2.00
N LYS A 16 -12.01 -1.54 2.26
CA LYS A 16 -12.02 -0.31 3.07
C LYS A 16 -11.42 0.85 2.28
N GLU A 17 -12.02 2.02 2.44
CA GLU A 17 -11.44 3.27 1.92
C GLU A 17 -10.58 3.96 2.97
N LEU A 18 -10.91 3.80 4.25
CA LEU A 18 -10.13 4.35 5.35
C LEU A 18 -9.05 3.36 5.77
N VAL A 19 -7.81 3.82 5.72
CA VAL A 19 -6.61 3.04 6.03
C VAL A 19 -5.78 3.77 7.08
N SER A 20 -4.80 3.07 7.65
CA SER A 20 -3.91 3.59 8.68
C SER A 20 -2.52 3.87 8.14
N VAL A 21 -1.79 4.74 8.85
CA VAL A 21 -0.36 4.93 8.62
C VAL A 21 0.36 3.60 8.83
N GLY A 22 1.11 3.18 7.82
CA GLY A 22 1.86 1.94 7.76
C GLY A 22 1.15 0.80 7.03
N ASP A 23 -0.10 0.94 6.61
CA ASP A 23 -0.83 -0.14 5.95
C ASP A 23 -0.26 -0.45 4.56
N ILE A 24 -0.17 -1.75 4.27
CA ILE A 24 0.11 -2.29 2.93
C ILE A 24 -1.22 -2.82 2.40
N THR A 25 -1.64 -2.35 1.24
CA THR A 25 -2.95 -2.69 0.69
C THR A 25 -2.89 -3.13 -0.77
N TYR A 26 -3.84 -3.94 -1.19
CA TYR A 26 -4.07 -4.26 -2.60
C TYR A 26 -5.27 -3.45 -3.15
N TRP A 27 -5.07 -2.80 -4.29
CA TRP A 27 -6.10 -2.05 -5.01
C TRP A 27 -6.54 -2.82 -6.27
N PRO A 28 -7.79 -3.31 -6.34
CA PRO A 28 -8.25 -4.19 -7.43
C PRO A 28 -8.62 -3.45 -8.72
N ASP A 29 -9.08 -2.20 -8.65
CA ASP A 29 -9.58 -1.45 -9.83
C ASP A 29 -8.43 -1.06 -10.77
N GLY A 30 -7.27 -0.75 -10.20
CA GLY A 30 -5.99 -0.67 -10.89
C GLY A 30 -4.99 -1.58 -10.20
N PRO A 31 -4.93 -2.88 -10.55
CA PRO A 31 -4.18 -3.91 -9.81
C PRO A 31 -2.80 -3.44 -9.34
N ALA A 32 -2.72 -3.04 -8.08
CA ALA A 32 -1.55 -2.41 -7.51
C ALA A 32 -1.42 -2.73 -6.02
N ILE A 33 -0.19 -2.71 -5.53
CA ILE A 33 0.09 -2.67 -4.10
C ILE A 33 0.35 -1.22 -3.72
N CYS A 34 -0.34 -0.76 -2.69
CA CYS A 34 -0.21 0.59 -2.15
C CYS A 34 0.40 0.53 -0.74
N LEU A 35 1.32 1.45 -0.48
CA LEU A 35 1.96 1.69 0.81
C LEU A 35 1.49 3.05 1.32
N PHE A 36 0.71 3.05 2.40
CA PHE A 36 0.18 4.26 3.01
C PHE A 36 1.06 4.72 4.18
N PHE A 37 1.85 5.77 3.97
CA PHE A 37 2.73 6.37 5.00
C PHE A 37 2.34 7.81 5.35
N GLY A 38 1.16 8.26 4.90
CA GLY A 38 0.65 9.61 5.12
C GLY A 38 -0.68 9.84 4.38
N PRO A 39 -1.31 11.01 4.55
CA PRO A 39 -2.55 11.35 3.89
C PRO A 39 -2.42 11.36 2.36
N THR A 40 -3.51 11.06 1.68
CA THR A 40 -3.62 11.07 0.22
C THR A 40 -4.25 12.39 -0.24
N PRO A 41 -4.20 12.75 -1.54
CA PRO A 41 -4.84 13.98 -2.03
C PRO A 41 -6.34 14.09 -1.76
N ILE A 42 -7.03 12.96 -1.54
CA ILE A 42 -8.47 12.90 -1.26
C ILE A 42 -8.80 12.71 0.22
N SER A 43 -7.78 12.57 1.07
CA SER A 43 -7.93 12.53 2.52
C SER A 43 -8.66 13.76 3.05
N ARG A 44 -9.49 13.58 4.07
CA ARG A 44 -10.18 14.66 4.78
C ARG A 44 -9.71 14.73 6.22
N ASN A 45 -9.40 15.93 6.71
CA ASN A 45 -8.91 16.16 8.07
C ASN A 45 -7.65 15.31 8.36
N ALA A 46 -7.71 14.44 9.37
CA ALA A 46 -6.61 13.58 9.81
C ALA A 46 -6.72 12.13 9.31
N GLU A 47 -7.64 11.82 8.40
CA GLU A 47 -7.84 10.45 7.89
C GLU A 47 -6.92 10.14 6.70
N ILE A 48 -6.58 8.86 6.49
CA ILE A 48 -5.94 8.40 5.26
C ILE A 48 -6.98 7.66 4.43
N ARG A 49 -7.19 8.12 3.20
CA ARG A 49 -8.25 7.62 2.33
C ARG A 49 -7.70 7.10 1.00
N ALA A 50 -7.93 5.83 0.70
CA ALA A 50 -7.70 5.26 -0.62
C ALA A 50 -8.73 5.77 -1.64
N TYR A 51 -8.35 5.79 -2.92
CA TYR A 51 -9.21 6.30 -4.00
C TYR A 51 -10.53 5.54 -4.16
N SER A 52 -10.48 4.21 -4.07
CA SER A 52 -11.62 3.32 -3.97
C SER A 52 -11.29 2.21 -2.95
N PRO A 53 -12.23 1.33 -2.59
CA PRO A 53 -11.98 0.29 -1.59
C PRO A 53 -10.75 -0.55 -1.91
N VAL A 54 -9.91 -0.78 -0.89
CA VAL A 54 -8.71 -1.62 -0.92
C VAL A 54 -8.79 -2.71 0.14
N SER A 55 -8.02 -3.79 -0.06
CA SER A 55 -7.80 -4.83 0.95
C SER A 55 -6.50 -4.59 1.69
N VAL A 56 -6.53 -4.55 3.03
CA VAL A 56 -5.30 -4.50 3.84
C VAL A 56 -4.68 -5.89 3.87
N ILE A 57 -3.46 -6.01 3.35
CA ILE A 57 -2.74 -7.30 3.20
C ILE A 57 -1.51 -7.40 4.13
N GLY A 58 -1.14 -6.31 4.80
CA GLY A 58 0.00 -6.30 5.70
C GLY A 58 0.29 -4.91 6.27
N ARG A 59 1.45 -4.79 6.92
CA ARG A 59 1.92 -3.55 7.52
C ARG A 59 3.42 -3.38 7.31
N LEU A 60 3.85 -2.15 7.12
CA LEU A 60 5.26 -1.77 7.03
C LEU A 60 5.96 -1.97 8.37
N ASP A 61 7.19 -2.49 8.32
CA ASP A 61 8.07 -2.62 9.48
C ASP A 61 8.60 -1.26 9.96
N ALA A 62 8.96 -1.18 11.24
CA ALA A 62 9.53 0.04 11.83
C ALA A 62 10.73 0.58 11.01
N GLY A 63 10.82 1.90 10.88
CA GLY A 63 11.86 2.56 10.08
C GLY A 63 11.52 2.74 8.59
N TYR A 64 10.30 2.40 8.14
CA TYR A 64 9.91 2.61 6.74
C TYR A 64 9.96 4.08 6.29
N ALA A 65 9.68 5.04 7.18
CA ALA A 65 9.46 6.44 6.80
C ALA A 65 10.71 7.06 6.16
N GLU A 66 11.87 6.90 6.78
CA GLU A 66 13.16 7.43 6.29
C GLU A 66 13.61 6.82 4.95
N ILE A 67 13.07 5.65 4.59
CA ILE A 67 13.33 4.97 3.33
C ILE A 67 12.36 5.49 2.27
N LEU A 68 11.06 5.47 2.57
CA LEU A 68 10.00 5.84 1.62
C LEU A 68 10.04 7.33 1.25
N GLU A 69 10.50 8.22 2.15
CA GLU A 69 10.70 9.64 1.84
C GLU A 69 11.76 9.90 0.76
N LYS A 70 12.67 8.94 0.52
CA LYS A 70 13.73 9.07 -0.49
C LYS A 70 13.32 8.53 -1.86
N VAL A 71 12.21 7.79 -1.93
CA VAL A 71 11.73 7.17 -3.17
C VAL A 71 11.10 8.22 -4.08
N LYS A 72 11.39 8.12 -5.37
CA LYS A 72 10.88 9.02 -6.41
C LYS A 72 9.98 8.27 -7.38
N ASP A 73 9.12 9.02 -8.04
CA ASP A 73 8.35 8.50 -9.16
C ASP A 73 9.28 7.93 -10.24
N GLY A 74 8.95 6.73 -10.72
CA GLY A 74 9.77 5.99 -11.68
C GLY A 74 10.91 5.14 -11.08
N ASP A 75 11.12 5.15 -9.76
CA ASP A 75 12.09 4.24 -9.14
C ASP A 75 11.67 2.77 -9.35
N GLN A 76 12.65 1.92 -9.64
CA GLN A 76 12.40 0.50 -9.89
C GLN A 76 12.09 -0.25 -8.58
N VAL A 77 10.94 -0.94 -8.55
CA VAL A 77 10.54 -1.79 -7.43
C VAL A 77 10.89 -3.25 -7.72
N THR A 78 11.53 -3.93 -6.77
CA THR A 78 11.76 -5.38 -6.81
C THR A 78 11.17 -6.01 -5.55
N MET A 79 10.31 -7.02 -5.73
CA MET A 79 9.76 -7.80 -4.63
C MET A 79 10.52 -9.12 -4.51
N ALA A 80 10.93 -9.46 -3.29
CA ALA A 80 11.61 -10.72 -2.99
C ALA A 80 11.04 -11.30 -1.70
N GLU A 81 10.94 -12.63 -1.66
CA GLU A 81 10.59 -13.37 -0.46
C GLU A 81 11.76 -13.32 0.53
N LEU A 82 11.54 -12.73 1.71
CA LEU A 82 12.57 -12.62 2.76
C LEU A 82 12.66 -13.86 3.65
N THR A 83 11.53 -14.53 3.85
CA THR A 83 11.43 -15.80 4.58
C THR A 83 10.44 -16.70 3.86
N LYS A 84 10.72 -18.01 3.81
CA LYS A 84 9.71 -18.97 3.37
C LYS A 84 8.50 -18.84 4.29
N GLY A 85 7.36 -18.44 3.73
CA GLY A 85 6.13 -18.18 4.49
C GLY A 85 5.88 -19.25 5.56
N GLY A 86 5.68 -18.80 6.80
CA GLY A 86 5.24 -19.66 7.89
C GLY A 86 3.87 -20.25 7.58
N ALA A 87 3.72 -21.55 7.86
CA ALA A 87 2.52 -22.34 7.66
C ALA A 87 1.29 -21.79 8.41
#